data_AF-A0A7I9XIX4-F1
#
_entry.id   AF-A0A7I9XIX4-F1
#
_cell.length_a   1.000
_cell.length_b   1.000
_cell.length_c   1.000
_cell.angle_alpha   90.00
_cell.angle_beta   90.00
_cell.angle_gamma   90.00
#
_symmetry.space_group_name_H-M   'P 1'
#
loop_
_entity.id
_entity.type
_entity.pdbx_description
1 polymer ?
#
loop_
_entity_poly.entity_id
_entity_poly.type
_entity_poly.pdbx_seq_one_letter_code
_entity_poly.pdbx_strand_id
1 'polypeptide(L)'
;MNEGPARSVGGGQATAPAADRGPMGATLSSMANEEQLRHIARDVFPDWSRPPRIVVEQIGELVRRWPVEGFAREKLPDQQGRLVWIDGHAIGQLDYIADAAEEQNLAAVIRPLSQVAGVAVNAYGSADAFGERTYRRAVVVRFASGPPIEVDTTQHTNDSLRGHADRFIDRVLDALAGTPVGG
;
A
#
# COMPACT_ATOMS: atom_id res chain seq x y z
N MET A 1 -25.45 -73.08 26.98
CA MET A 1 -25.76 -71.63 27.14
C MET A 1 -24.45 -70.87 27.04
N ASN A 2 -24.52 -69.61 26.57
CA ASN A 2 -23.46 -68.67 26.15
C ASN A 2 -23.01 -68.79 24.68
N GLU A 3 -23.49 -67.87 23.82
CA GLU A 3 -22.87 -66.58 23.39
C GLU A 3 -21.97 -66.88 22.16
N GLY A 4 -22.29 -66.55 20.91
CA GLY A 4 -22.78 -65.29 20.32
C GLY A 4 -21.71 -64.83 19.31
N PRO A 5 -21.95 -64.78 17.98
CA PRO A 5 -20.94 -64.33 17.01
C PRO A 5 -21.13 -62.84 16.69
N ALA A 6 -20.06 -62.04 16.76
CA ALA A 6 -20.06 -60.65 16.34
C ALA A 6 -18.95 -60.37 15.31
N ARG A 7 -19.41 -59.88 14.16
CA ARG A 7 -18.65 -59.27 13.06
C ARG A 7 -17.73 -58.15 13.55
N SER A 8 -16.62 -57.88 12.87
CA SER A 8 -16.42 -56.58 12.23
C SER A 8 -15.29 -56.58 11.20
N VAL A 9 -15.56 -55.85 10.13
CA VAL A 9 -14.73 -55.63 8.95
C VAL A 9 -13.85 -54.40 9.22
N GLY A 10 -12.54 -54.55 9.19
CA GLY A 10 -11.59 -53.43 9.25
C GLY A 10 -11.29 -52.92 7.85
N GLY A 11 -11.96 -51.85 7.44
CA GLY A 11 -11.62 -51.06 6.26
C GLY A 11 -10.78 -49.83 6.62
N GLY A 12 -9.90 -49.44 5.69
CA GLY A 12 -9.51 -48.04 5.48
C GLY A 12 -8.22 -47.54 6.15
N GLN A 13 -7.17 -47.38 5.34
CA GLN A 13 -6.59 -46.04 5.10
C GLN A 13 -5.71 -46.10 3.84
N ALA A 14 -6.26 -45.59 2.73
CA ALA A 14 -5.48 -45.22 1.57
C ALA A 14 -4.82 -43.87 1.87
N THR A 15 -3.49 -43.85 1.94
CA THR A 15 -2.69 -42.62 1.88
C THR A 15 -2.86 -42.00 0.50
N ALA A 16 -3.53 -40.86 0.43
CA ALA A 16 -3.56 -40.03 -0.77
C ALA A 16 -2.15 -39.48 -1.04
N PRO A 17 -1.62 -39.54 -2.27
CA PRO A 17 -0.36 -38.91 -2.60
C PRO A 17 -0.52 -37.38 -2.62
N ALA A 18 0.46 -36.70 -2.01
CA ALA A 18 0.59 -35.25 -2.05
C ALA A 18 0.55 -34.76 -3.51
N ALA A 19 -0.36 -33.82 -3.78
CA ALA A 19 -0.42 -33.14 -5.07
C ALA A 19 0.86 -32.32 -5.26
N ASP A 20 1.76 -32.84 -6.08
CA ASP A 20 2.92 -32.15 -6.62
C ASP A 20 2.44 -30.94 -7.43
N ARG A 21 2.53 -29.75 -6.84
CA ARG A 21 2.33 -28.49 -7.56
C ARG A 21 3.60 -28.21 -8.35
N GLY A 22 3.62 -28.70 -9.59
CA GLY A 22 4.73 -28.49 -10.52
C GLY A 22 5.08 -27.02 -10.82
N PRO A 23 6.16 -26.78 -11.58
CA PRO A 23 6.83 -25.48 -11.75
C PRO A 23 6.01 -24.35 -12.41
N MET A 24 4.80 -24.65 -12.91
CA MET A 24 3.90 -23.64 -13.48
C MET A 24 3.34 -22.67 -12.44
N GLY A 25 3.13 -23.10 -11.19
CA GLY A 25 2.62 -22.23 -10.12
C GLY A 25 3.63 -21.16 -9.70
N ALA A 26 4.93 -21.50 -9.68
CA ALA A 26 6.01 -20.57 -9.36
C ALA A 26 6.22 -19.51 -10.47
N THR A 27 6.07 -19.90 -11.74
CA THR A 27 6.30 -19.01 -12.89
C THR A 27 5.20 -17.96 -13.04
N LEU A 28 3.93 -18.33 -12.83
CA LEU A 28 2.81 -17.37 -12.83
C LEU A 28 2.86 -16.41 -11.64
N SER A 29 3.23 -16.92 -10.45
CA SER A 29 3.40 -16.08 -9.25
C SER A 29 4.58 -15.11 -9.39
N SER A 30 5.66 -15.54 -10.04
CA SER A 30 6.83 -14.71 -10.34
C SER A 30 6.50 -13.59 -11.33
N MET A 31 5.72 -13.88 -12.39
CA MET A 31 5.29 -12.86 -13.35
C MET A 31 4.31 -11.84 -12.74
N ALA A 32 3.34 -12.29 -11.95
CA ALA A 32 2.42 -11.41 -11.24
C ALA A 32 3.16 -10.49 -10.25
N ASN A 33 4.17 -11.02 -9.56
CA ASN A 33 5.01 -10.24 -8.66
C ASN A 33 5.84 -9.20 -9.45
N GLU A 34 6.48 -9.59 -10.54
CA GLU A 34 7.29 -8.68 -11.36
C GLU A 34 6.44 -7.56 -11.99
N GLU A 35 5.21 -7.83 -12.41
CA GLU A 35 4.28 -6.81 -12.89
C GLU A 35 3.87 -5.85 -11.78
N GLN A 36 3.60 -6.36 -10.57
CA GLN A 36 3.33 -5.53 -9.39
C GLN A 36 4.51 -4.59 -9.09
N LEU A 37 5.74 -5.11 -9.08
CA LEU A 37 6.95 -4.32 -8.84
C LEU A 37 7.16 -3.23 -9.89
N ARG A 38 6.85 -3.51 -11.16
CA ARG A 38 6.89 -2.50 -12.24
C ARG A 38 5.85 -1.40 -12.01
N HIS A 39 4.65 -1.73 -11.56
CA HIS A 39 3.65 -0.73 -11.22
C HIS A 39 4.09 0.13 -10.03
N ILE A 40 4.61 -0.49 -8.97
CA ILE A 40 5.17 0.26 -7.82
C ILE A 40 6.29 1.20 -8.27
N ALA A 41 7.24 0.70 -9.06
CA ALA A 41 8.34 1.50 -9.58
C ALA A 41 7.85 2.71 -10.37
N ARG A 42 6.90 2.50 -11.29
CA ARG A 42 6.32 3.57 -12.13
C ARG A 42 5.55 4.60 -11.29
N ASP A 43 4.75 4.13 -10.34
CA ASP A 43 3.80 4.98 -9.63
C ASP A 43 4.48 5.75 -8.47
N VAL A 44 5.37 5.09 -7.71
CA VAL A 44 6.06 5.69 -6.55
C VAL A 44 7.33 6.45 -6.97
N PHE A 45 7.99 6.03 -8.05
CA PHE A 45 9.25 6.61 -8.50
C PHE A 45 9.19 7.13 -9.95
N PRO A 46 8.18 7.94 -10.33
CA PRO A 46 8.02 8.37 -11.73
C PRO A 46 9.16 9.30 -12.21
N ASP A 47 9.83 9.98 -11.28
CA ASP A 47 10.96 10.86 -11.59
C ASP A 47 12.29 10.10 -11.74
N TRP A 48 12.29 8.77 -11.52
CA TRP A 48 13.51 7.96 -11.45
C TRP A 48 13.58 7.04 -12.65
N SER A 49 14.64 7.17 -13.44
CA SER A 49 14.86 6.27 -14.58
C SER A 49 15.15 4.84 -14.14
N ARG A 50 15.74 4.65 -12.95
CA ARG A 50 16.06 3.35 -12.33
C ARG A 50 15.97 3.44 -10.80
N PRO A 51 14.79 3.24 -10.17
CA PRO A 51 14.71 3.12 -8.72
C PRO A 51 15.50 1.92 -8.20
N PRO A 52 16.09 1.98 -6.98
CA PRO A 52 16.76 0.83 -6.40
C PRO A 52 15.77 -0.33 -6.28
N ARG A 53 16.10 -1.43 -6.94
CA ARG A 53 15.23 -2.61 -7.03
C ARG A 53 14.86 -3.13 -5.64
N ILE A 54 15.80 -3.11 -4.71
CA ILE A 54 15.59 -3.55 -3.32
C ILE A 54 14.48 -2.76 -2.61
N VAL A 55 14.41 -1.44 -2.83
CA VAL A 55 13.37 -0.59 -2.22
C VAL A 55 12.00 -0.93 -2.81
N VAL A 56 11.92 -1.11 -4.12
CA VAL A 56 10.66 -1.49 -4.81
C VAL A 56 10.18 -2.86 -4.35
N GLU A 57 11.08 -3.85 -4.25
CA GLU A 57 10.79 -5.20 -3.76
C GLU A 57 10.27 -5.18 -2.32
N GLN A 58 10.96 -4.48 -1.42
CA GLN A 58 10.55 -4.36 -0.03
C GLN A 58 9.21 -3.61 0.12
N ILE A 59 8.93 -2.59 -0.70
CA ILE A 59 7.60 -1.97 -0.75
C ILE A 59 6.56 -2.99 -1.22
N GLY A 60 6.85 -3.81 -2.24
CA GLY A 60 5.95 -4.85 -2.73
C GLY A 60 5.63 -5.92 -1.68
N GLU A 61 6.61 -6.30 -0.86
CA GLU A 61 6.43 -7.25 0.25
C GLU A 61 5.57 -6.67 1.38
N LEU A 62 5.73 -5.38 1.69
CA LEU A 62 4.99 -4.70 2.76
C LEU A 62 3.58 -4.28 2.32
N VAL A 63 3.42 -3.89 1.05
CA VAL A 63 2.17 -3.42 0.46
C VAL A 63 1.57 -4.52 -0.40
N ARG A 64 0.82 -5.42 0.25
CA ARG A 64 0.30 -6.66 -0.34
C ARG A 64 -0.61 -6.48 -1.56
N ARG A 65 -1.19 -5.29 -1.75
CA ARG A 65 -2.09 -4.99 -2.87
C ARG A 65 -1.61 -3.72 -3.56
N TRP A 66 -1.22 -3.83 -4.81
CA TRP A 66 -0.96 -2.69 -5.68
C TRP A 66 -1.76 -2.86 -7.00
N PRO A 67 -2.43 -1.82 -7.53
CA PRO A 67 -2.51 -0.47 -6.98
C PRO A 67 -3.33 -0.41 -5.69
N VAL A 68 -2.88 0.43 -4.76
CA VAL A 68 -3.65 0.82 -3.56
C VAL A 68 -4.74 1.81 -3.93
N GLU A 69 -5.73 2.00 -3.05
CA GLU A 69 -6.87 2.90 -3.30
C GLU A 69 -6.43 4.37 -3.46
N GLY A 70 -5.38 4.75 -2.71
CA GLY A 70 -4.71 6.04 -2.81
C GLY A 70 -3.37 6.00 -2.08
N PHE A 71 -2.39 6.77 -2.55
CA PHE A 71 -1.11 6.93 -1.87
C PHE A 71 -0.52 8.33 -2.06
N ALA A 72 0.37 8.73 -1.17
CA ALA A 72 1.18 9.93 -1.33
C ALA A 72 2.64 9.63 -1.01
N ARG A 73 3.56 10.37 -1.63
CA ARG A 73 5.01 10.20 -1.48
C ARG A 73 5.68 11.48 -1.01
N GLU A 74 5.94 11.61 0.27
CA GLU A 74 6.62 12.80 0.77
C GLU A 74 8.14 12.70 0.59
N LYS A 75 8.77 13.85 0.37
CA LYS A 75 10.23 13.96 0.40
C LYS A 75 10.63 14.44 1.80
N LEU A 76 11.30 13.59 2.54
CA LEU A 76 11.86 13.91 3.84
C LEU A 76 13.29 14.48 3.70
N PRO A 77 13.87 15.05 4.76
CA PRO A 77 15.29 15.40 4.81
C PRO A 77 16.21 14.20 4.53
N ASP A 78 17.48 14.47 4.25
CA ASP A 78 18.54 13.44 4.16
C ASP A 78 18.24 12.33 3.12
N GLN A 79 17.65 12.71 1.98
CA GLN A 79 17.31 11.81 0.88
C GLN A 79 16.29 10.72 1.23
N GLN A 80 15.62 10.85 2.38
CA GLN A 80 14.55 9.95 2.77
C GLN A 80 13.27 10.28 1.98
N GLY A 81 12.54 9.24 1.62
CA GLY A 81 11.17 9.32 1.14
C GLY A 81 10.24 8.71 2.16
N ARG A 82 9.00 9.19 2.20
CA ARG A 82 7.92 8.55 2.95
C ARG A 82 6.82 8.16 1.99
N LEU A 83 6.41 6.91 2.03
CA LEU A 83 5.24 6.42 1.32
C LEU A 83 4.12 6.26 2.34
N VAL A 84 2.98 6.90 2.10
CA VAL A 84 1.73 6.67 2.82
C VAL A 84 0.68 6.16 1.86
N TRP A 85 -0.15 5.21 2.29
CA TRP A 85 -1.21 4.65 1.47
C TRP A 85 -2.43 4.31 2.29
N ILE A 86 -3.57 4.18 1.62
CA ILE A 86 -4.81 3.67 2.19
C ILE A 86 -5.23 2.38 1.47
N ASP A 87 -5.59 1.37 2.26
CA ASP A 87 -6.13 0.08 1.80
C ASP A 87 -7.36 -0.23 2.68
N GLY A 88 -8.55 0.00 2.12
CA GLY A 88 -9.83 -0.10 2.81
C GLY A 88 -9.89 0.74 4.09
N HIS A 89 -9.83 0.06 5.24
CA HIS A 89 -10.01 0.66 6.56
C HIS A 89 -8.71 0.89 7.33
N ALA A 90 -7.56 0.90 6.66
CA ALA A 90 -6.27 1.17 7.29
C ALA A 90 -5.42 2.12 6.44
N ILE A 91 -4.62 2.94 7.14
CA ILE A 91 -3.59 3.79 6.56
C ILE A 91 -2.24 3.18 6.90
N GLY A 92 -1.46 2.88 5.87
CA GLY A 92 -0.07 2.46 6.00
C GLY A 92 0.90 3.61 5.78
N GLN A 93 2.06 3.50 6.41
CA GLN A 93 3.18 4.42 6.25
C GLN A 93 4.49 3.64 6.31
N LEU A 94 5.44 3.96 5.44
CA LEU A 94 6.84 3.54 5.56
C LEU A 94 7.77 4.66 5.14
N ASP A 95 8.97 4.68 5.71
CA ASP A 95 10.04 5.61 5.36
C ASP A 95 11.17 4.82 4.71
N TYR A 96 11.68 5.30 3.59
CA TYR A 96 12.70 4.64 2.79
C TYR A 96 13.84 5.60 2.41
N ILE A 97 15.02 5.06 2.13
CA ILE A 97 16.16 5.83 1.62
C ILE A 97 16.15 5.63 0.11
N ALA A 98 15.93 6.71 -0.62
CA ALA A 98 15.61 6.57 -2.03
C ALA A 98 16.80 6.02 -2.83
N ASP A 99 18.04 6.27 -2.42
CA ASP A 99 19.30 5.85 -3.08
C ASP A 99 20.05 4.73 -2.35
N ALA A 100 19.37 3.93 -1.53
CA ALA A 100 19.98 2.80 -0.85
C ALA A 100 20.62 1.81 -1.85
N ALA A 101 21.93 1.60 -1.73
CA ALA A 101 22.71 0.82 -2.70
C ALA A 101 22.73 -0.69 -2.42
N GLU A 102 22.59 -1.12 -1.16
CA GLU A 102 22.81 -2.52 -0.77
C GLU A 102 21.74 -3.04 0.20
N GLU A 103 21.63 -2.48 1.41
CA GLU A 103 20.70 -2.97 2.42
C GLU A 103 19.97 -1.82 3.12
N GLN A 104 18.64 -1.94 3.20
CA GLN A 104 17.78 -1.12 4.04
C GLN A 104 16.80 -2.02 4.78
N ASN A 105 16.51 -1.71 6.04
CA ASN A 105 15.41 -2.34 6.77
C ASN A 105 14.17 -1.44 6.66
N LEU A 106 13.23 -1.82 5.80
CA LEU A 106 11.94 -1.13 5.67
C LEU A 106 10.93 -1.71 6.64
N ALA A 107 10.30 -0.83 7.42
CA ALA A 107 9.22 -1.19 8.33
C ALA A 107 7.98 -0.34 8.00
N ALA A 108 6.86 -1.04 7.76
CA ALA A 108 5.58 -0.40 7.59
C ALA A 108 4.85 -0.28 8.93
N VAL A 109 4.32 0.90 9.22
CA VAL A 109 3.37 1.15 10.29
C VAL A 109 1.98 1.19 9.70
N ILE A 110 1.13 0.23 10.08
CA ILE A 110 -0.26 0.15 9.64
C ILE A 110 -1.17 0.58 10.79
N ARG A 111 -2.02 1.58 10.55
CA ARG A 111 -2.97 2.09 11.54
C ARG A 111 -4.40 1.99 11.01
N PRO A 112 -5.31 1.36 11.75
CA PRO A 112 -6.72 1.31 11.36
C PRO A 112 -7.34 2.71 11.44
N LEU A 113 -8.29 3.00 10.55
CA LEU A 113 -9.02 4.26 10.53
C LEU A 113 -9.80 4.51 11.83
N SER A 114 -10.18 3.45 12.56
CA SER A 114 -10.80 3.55 13.89
C SER A 114 -9.91 4.21 14.94
N GLN A 115 -8.59 4.33 14.70
CA GLN A 115 -7.67 5.06 15.56
C GLN A 115 -7.51 6.54 15.18
N VAL A 116 -8.16 7.01 14.12
CA VAL A 116 -8.14 8.42 13.73
C VAL A 116 -8.91 9.23 14.77
N ALA A 117 -8.22 10.17 15.41
CA ALA A 117 -8.77 11.09 16.41
C ALA A 117 -9.21 12.42 15.79
N GLY A 118 -8.73 12.75 14.59
CA GLY A 118 -9.16 13.94 13.87
C GLY A 118 -8.48 14.10 12.52
N VAL A 119 -9.11 14.86 11.64
CA VAL A 119 -8.57 15.20 10.31
C VAL A 119 -8.70 16.71 10.09
N ALA A 120 -7.62 17.32 9.61
CA ALA A 120 -7.63 18.70 9.14
C ALA A 120 -7.30 18.72 7.65
N VAL A 121 -8.10 19.46 6.86
CA VAL A 121 -7.89 19.63 5.42
C VAL A 121 -7.65 21.11 5.15
N ASN A 122 -6.58 21.40 4.43
CA ASN A 122 -6.23 22.75 4.00
C ASN A 122 -6.21 22.80 2.48
N ALA A 123 -6.51 23.98 1.93
CA ALA A 123 -6.40 24.25 0.50
C ALA A 123 -5.59 25.52 0.26
N TYR A 124 -4.73 25.48 -0.74
CA TYR A 124 -3.91 26.58 -1.22
C TYR A 124 -4.32 26.89 -2.65
N GLY A 125 -4.61 28.15 -2.95
CA GLY A 125 -4.91 28.61 -4.30
C GLY A 125 -3.86 29.59 -4.78
N SER A 126 -3.36 29.41 -5.99
CA SER A 126 -2.55 30.41 -6.69
C SER A 126 -3.17 30.73 -8.04
N ALA A 127 -3.15 32.00 -8.43
CA ALA A 127 -3.48 32.43 -9.78
C ALA A 127 -2.20 32.91 -10.47
N ASP A 128 -1.99 32.51 -11.73
CA ASP A 128 -0.93 33.09 -12.54
C ASP A 128 -1.36 34.45 -13.14
N ALA A 129 -0.44 35.09 -13.87
CA ALA A 129 -0.70 36.39 -14.50
C ALA A 129 -1.77 36.34 -15.60
N PHE A 130 -2.12 35.15 -16.08
CA PHE A 130 -3.13 34.90 -17.11
C PHE A 130 -4.48 34.46 -16.52
N GLY A 131 -4.57 34.35 -15.19
CA GLY A 131 -5.79 34.00 -14.47
C GLY A 131 -6.04 32.50 -14.34
N GLU A 132 -5.10 31.65 -14.75
CA GLU A 132 -5.19 30.21 -14.48
C GLU A 132 -5.05 29.96 -12.98
N ARG A 133 -6.04 29.27 -12.42
CA ARG A 133 -6.10 28.97 -10.98
C ARG A 133 -5.61 27.56 -10.74
N THR A 134 -4.54 27.43 -9.98
CA THR A 134 -4.09 26.15 -9.44
C THR A 134 -4.54 26.05 -8.00
N TYR A 135 -5.25 24.96 -7.68
CA TYR A 135 -5.60 24.60 -6.31
C TYR A 135 -4.75 23.41 -5.87
N ARG A 136 -4.27 23.46 -4.64
CA ARG A 136 -3.50 22.41 -3.99
C ARG A 136 -4.11 22.14 -2.63
N ARG A 137 -4.07 20.88 -2.19
CA ARG A 137 -4.64 20.44 -0.91
C ARG A 137 -3.58 19.87 0.00
N ALA A 138 -3.81 19.96 1.29
CA ALA A 138 -3.06 19.24 2.29
C ALA A 138 -4.01 18.60 3.29
N VAL A 139 -3.66 17.44 3.81
CA VAL A 139 -4.39 16.78 4.89
C VAL A 139 -3.43 16.45 6.03
N VAL A 140 -3.93 16.61 7.25
CA VAL A 140 -3.28 16.12 8.47
C VAL A 140 -4.22 15.14 9.14
N VAL A 141 -3.85 13.87 9.15
CA VAL A 141 -4.57 12.79 9.82
C VAL A 141 -3.93 12.56 11.19
N ARG A 142 -4.66 12.87 12.25
CA ARG A 142 -4.23 12.69 13.64
C ARG A 142 -4.78 11.38 14.17
N PHE A 143 -3.90 10.58 14.76
CA PHE A 143 -4.27 9.33 15.41
C PHE A 143 -4.33 9.52 16.94
N ALA A 144 -5.04 8.65 17.63
CA ALA A 144 -5.11 8.65 19.10
C ALA A 144 -3.73 8.45 19.74
N SER A 145 -2.80 7.77 19.05
CA SER A 145 -1.41 7.63 19.45
C SER A 145 -0.46 7.66 18.24
N GLY A 146 0.76 8.12 18.48
CA GLY A 146 1.81 8.23 17.47
C GLY A 146 1.76 9.54 16.65
N PRO A 147 2.70 9.70 15.71
CA PRO A 147 2.82 10.92 14.91
C PRO A 147 1.65 11.05 13.92
N PRO A 148 1.21 12.29 13.59
CA PRO A 148 0.24 12.47 12.52
C PRO A 148 0.81 12.02 11.17
N ILE A 149 -0.08 11.70 10.23
CA ILE A 149 0.27 11.65 8.81
C ILE A 149 -0.09 13.00 8.22
N GLU A 150 0.92 13.64 7.64
CA GLU A 150 0.76 14.84 6.85
C GLU A 150 0.90 14.41 5.39
N VAL A 151 0.10 15.00 4.51
CA VAL A 151 0.24 14.89 3.06
C VAL A 151 -0.05 16.26 2.51
N ASP A 152 0.93 16.84 1.83
CA ASP A 152 0.80 18.15 1.21
C ASP A 152 1.10 18.07 -0.29
N THR A 153 0.05 18.24 -1.09
CA THR A 153 0.16 18.21 -2.55
C THR A 153 0.99 19.37 -3.12
N THR A 154 1.24 20.43 -2.33
CA THR A 154 2.12 21.53 -2.72
C THR A 154 3.57 21.09 -2.89
N GLN A 155 3.98 20.00 -2.25
CA GLN A 155 5.32 19.44 -2.36
C GLN A 155 5.58 18.71 -3.69
N HIS A 156 4.54 18.46 -4.48
CA HIS A 156 4.66 17.72 -5.74
C HIS A 156 4.67 18.66 -6.95
N THR A 157 5.82 18.72 -7.63
CA THR A 157 5.94 19.32 -8.97
C THR A 157 5.48 18.38 -10.08
N ASN A 158 5.58 17.06 -9.87
CA ASN A 158 5.09 16.04 -10.79
C ASN A 158 3.57 15.87 -10.65
N ASP A 159 2.82 16.07 -11.74
CA ASP A 159 1.36 16.01 -11.73
C ASP A 159 0.81 14.60 -11.45
N SER A 160 1.56 13.53 -11.79
CA SER A 160 1.17 12.16 -11.43
C SER A 160 1.21 11.95 -9.92
N LEU A 161 2.32 12.32 -9.27
CA LEU A 161 2.45 12.24 -7.81
C LEU A 161 1.42 13.13 -7.11
N ARG A 162 1.15 14.32 -7.67
CA ARG A 162 0.10 15.20 -7.17
C ARG A 162 -1.28 14.52 -7.24
N GLY A 163 -1.62 13.94 -8.40
CA GLY A 163 -2.89 13.24 -8.59
C GLY A 163 -3.06 12.03 -7.67
N HIS A 164 -1.98 11.30 -7.38
CA HIS A 164 -2.00 10.22 -6.40
C HIS A 164 -2.23 10.74 -4.98
N ALA A 165 -1.54 11.81 -4.57
CA ALA A 165 -1.73 12.42 -3.25
C ALA A 165 -3.14 13.02 -3.09
N ASP A 166 -3.69 13.64 -4.13
CA ASP A 166 -5.09 14.09 -4.15
C ASP A 166 -6.06 12.92 -3.96
N ARG A 167 -5.85 11.80 -4.68
CA ARG A 167 -6.66 10.59 -4.50
C ARG A 167 -6.54 10.01 -3.10
N PHE A 168 -5.34 10.04 -2.50
CA PHE A 168 -5.16 9.63 -1.11
C PHE A 168 -6.03 10.47 -0.16
N ILE A 169 -6.03 11.80 -0.33
CA ILE A 169 -6.86 12.70 0.48
C ILE A 169 -8.35 12.33 0.32
N ASP A 170 -8.82 12.20 -0.91
CA ASP A 170 -10.22 11.86 -1.19
C ASP A 170 -10.62 10.52 -0.56
N ARG A 171 -9.77 9.50 -0.68
CA ARG A 171 -10.03 8.17 -0.11
C ARG A 171 -10.06 8.16 1.41
N VAL A 172 -9.16 8.90 2.07
CA VAL A 172 -9.20 9.04 3.52
C VAL A 172 -10.51 9.69 3.96
N LEU A 173 -10.96 10.74 3.27
CA LEU A 173 -12.20 11.43 3.59
C LEU A 173 -13.43 10.55 3.35
N ASP A 174 -13.49 9.85 2.21
CA ASP A 174 -14.57 8.91 1.87
C ASP A 174 -14.69 7.80 2.92
N ALA A 175 -13.56 7.19 3.29
CA ALA A 175 -13.51 6.09 4.23
C ALA A 175 -13.92 6.52 5.66
N LEU A 176 -13.59 7.74 6.06
CA LEU A 176 -14.02 8.30 7.35
C LEU A 176 -15.49 8.76 7.35
N ALA A 177 -16.00 9.23 6.21
CA ALA A 177 -17.42 9.55 6.04
C ALA A 177 -18.31 8.29 5.97
N GLY A 178 -17.72 7.10 5.88
CA GLY A 178 -18.44 5.84 5.67
C GLY A 178 -19.08 5.75 4.29
N THR A 179 -18.59 6.53 3.32
CA THR A 179 -19.10 6.48 1.95
C THR A 179 -18.50 5.25 1.26
N PRO A 180 -19.31 4.27 0.83
CA PRO A 180 -18.77 3.14 0.09
C PRO A 180 -18.15 3.62 -1.22
N VAL A 181 -16.94 3.16 -1.51
CA VAL A 181 -16.28 3.39 -2.80
C VAL A 181 -17.17 2.77 -3.87
N GLY A 182 -17.79 3.61 -4.71
CA GLY A 182 -18.64 3.16 -5.82
C GLY A 182 -17.87 2.19 -6.72
N GLY A 183 -18.51 1.05 -7.01
CA GLY A 183 -17.95 -0.07 -7.78
C GLY A 183 -17.88 0.15 -9.28
#